data_AF-A0A2E1YCN2-F1
#
_entry.id   AF-A0A2E1YCN2-F1
#
_cell.length_a   1.000
_cell.length_b   1.000
_cell.length_c   1.000
_cell.angle_alpha   90.00
_cell.angle_beta   90.00
_cell.angle_gamma   90.00
#
_symmetry.space_group_name_H-M   'P 1'
#
loop_
_entity.id
_entity.type
_entity.pdbx_description
1 polymer ?
#
loop_
_entity_poly.entity_id
_entity_poly.type
_entity_poly.pdbx_seq_one_letter_code
_entity_poly.pdbx_strand_id
1 'polypeptide(L)'
;MLIALKFTDHFILTPGPIPHEIRSSLLSTFTQEQIAELSIGLALFHGFSKMLIALGREPEEMETTIVPTPQFPDSPVSSADLFGNFSHLFTDIPDIGIRWRILEDALLSIGLVPDSALSLLKQRISGLLGVPYVVTEQETSALENVDLLRSVSANFVFDVRSITSATRREIRELYGSEGLLQLMLAMALYDGVLRMEVTKL
;
A
#
# COMPACT_ATOMS: atom_id res chain seq x y z
N MET A 1 11.59 -22.62 -4.18
CA MET A 1 11.53 -21.42 -5.06
C MET A 1 10.14 -21.21 -5.67
N LEU A 2 9.47 -22.22 -6.23
CA LEU A 2 8.14 -22.09 -6.84
C LEU A 2 7.06 -21.49 -5.91
N ILE A 3 7.10 -21.78 -4.61
CA ILE A 3 6.09 -21.28 -3.67
C ILE A 3 6.22 -19.78 -3.36
N ALA A 4 7.43 -19.24 -3.33
CA ALA A 4 7.65 -17.80 -3.15
C ALA A 4 7.10 -17.00 -4.35
N LEU A 5 7.20 -17.55 -5.56
CA LEU A 5 6.60 -16.97 -6.76
C LEU A 5 5.07 -16.97 -6.67
N LYS A 6 4.45 -18.11 -6.32
CA LYS A 6 2.98 -18.17 -6.13
C LYS A 6 2.48 -17.18 -5.07
N PHE A 7 3.23 -17.03 -3.98
CA PHE A 7 2.92 -16.03 -2.97
C PHE A 7 3.03 -14.60 -3.52
N THR A 8 4.08 -14.31 -4.28
CA THR A 8 4.29 -13.02 -4.94
C THR A 8 3.17 -12.71 -5.92
N ASP A 9 2.79 -13.67 -6.76
CA ASP A 9 1.69 -13.54 -7.71
C ASP A 9 0.38 -13.23 -6.99
N HIS A 10 0.08 -13.96 -5.91
CA HIS A 10 -1.11 -13.68 -5.09
C HIS A 10 -1.07 -12.28 -4.49
N PHE A 11 0.05 -11.91 -3.84
CA PHE A 11 0.23 -10.61 -3.19
C PHE A 11 0.02 -9.42 -4.14
N ILE A 12 0.51 -9.54 -5.38
CA ILE A 12 0.44 -8.46 -6.38
C ILE A 12 -0.92 -8.47 -7.09
N LEU A 13 -1.35 -9.63 -7.59
CA LEU A 13 -2.48 -9.75 -8.52
C LEU A 13 -3.83 -9.87 -7.82
N THR A 14 -3.85 -10.46 -6.62
CA THR A 14 -5.09 -10.82 -5.91
C THR A 14 -4.97 -10.41 -4.43
N PRO A 15 -4.93 -9.09 -4.14
CA PRO A 15 -4.81 -8.64 -2.75
C PRO A 15 -6.02 -9.13 -1.96
N GLY A 16 -5.76 -10.06 -1.05
CA GLY A 16 -6.78 -10.81 -0.32
C GLY A 16 -6.14 -11.94 0.50
N PRO A 17 -6.93 -12.63 1.33
CA PRO A 17 -6.43 -13.77 2.10
C PRO A 17 -5.80 -14.83 1.18
N ILE A 18 -4.64 -15.33 1.56
CA ILE A 18 -3.96 -16.37 0.79
C ILE A 18 -4.75 -17.69 0.80
N PRO A 19 -4.82 -18.41 -0.32
CA PRO A 19 -5.40 -19.75 -0.38
C PRO A 19 -4.70 -20.70 0.59
N HIS A 20 -5.49 -21.57 1.22
CA HIS A 20 -4.99 -22.55 2.21
C HIS A 20 -3.82 -23.39 1.68
N GLU A 21 -3.84 -23.79 0.41
CA GLU A 21 -2.77 -24.58 -0.20
C GLU A 21 -1.44 -23.81 -0.31
N ILE A 22 -1.51 -22.52 -0.66
CA ILE A 22 -0.34 -21.63 -0.72
C ILE A 22 0.20 -21.42 0.69
N ARG A 23 -0.69 -21.16 1.66
CA ARG A 23 -0.37 -21.02 3.08
C ARG A 23 0.35 -22.25 3.64
N SER A 24 -0.22 -23.45 3.50
CA SER A 24 0.40 -24.67 4.01
C SER A 24 1.77 -24.92 3.37
N SER A 25 1.90 -24.67 2.07
CA SER A 25 3.17 -24.84 1.35
C SER A 25 4.22 -23.83 1.80
N LEU A 26 3.84 -22.56 2.04
CA LEU A 26 4.72 -21.53 2.59
C LEU A 26 5.24 -21.94 3.97
N LEU A 27 4.35 -22.30 4.89
CA LEU A 27 4.70 -22.68 6.27
C LEU A 27 5.51 -23.97 6.35
N SER A 28 5.43 -24.85 5.34
CA SER A 28 6.29 -26.03 5.24
C SER A 28 7.70 -25.73 4.70
N THR A 29 7.90 -24.58 4.07
CA THR A 29 9.14 -24.21 3.38
C THR A 29 9.93 -23.12 4.11
N PHE A 30 9.24 -22.18 4.73
CA PHE A 30 9.81 -20.97 5.33
C PHE A 30 9.37 -20.83 6.79
N THR A 31 10.23 -20.21 7.59
CA THR A 31 9.86 -19.77 8.94
C THR A 31 8.94 -18.54 8.88
N GLN A 32 8.24 -18.24 9.97
CA GLN A 32 7.40 -17.02 10.03
C GLN A 32 8.22 -15.75 9.81
N GLU A 33 9.41 -15.67 10.41
CA GLU A 33 10.37 -14.58 10.18
C GLU A 33 10.69 -14.43 8.68
N GLN A 34 11.04 -15.51 7.99
CA GLN A 34 11.35 -15.48 6.55
C GLN A 34 10.15 -15.04 5.72
N ILE A 35 8.92 -15.43 6.10
CA ILE A 35 7.73 -15.01 5.37
C ILE A 35 7.40 -13.54 5.65
N ALA A 36 7.60 -13.08 6.89
CA ALA A 36 7.47 -11.67 7.23
C ALA A 36 8.46 -10.81 6.44
N GLU A 37 9.74 -11.22 6.37
CA GLU A 37 10.77 -10.58 5.53
C GLU A 37 10.40 -10.57 4.04
N LEU A 38 9.91 -11.70 3.52
CA LEU A 38 9.44 -11.79 2.14
C LEU A 38 8.27 -10.82 1.90
N SER A 39 7.32 -10.75 2.83
CA SER A 39 6.12 -9.92 2.72
C SER A 39 6.46 -8.43 2.72
N ILE A 40 7.34 -7.97 3.61
CA ILE A 40 7.77 -6.56 3.63
C ILE A 40 8.64 -6.21 2.42
N GLY A 41 9.48 -7.15 1.96
CA GLY A 41 10.21 -6.98 0.71
C GLY A 41 9.27 -6.74 -0.47
N LEU A 42 8.26 -7.61 -0.63
CA LEU A 42 7.24 -7.46 -1.67
C LEU A 42 6.43 -6.17 -1.53
N ALA A 43 6.04 -5.80 -0.31
CA ALA A 43 5.32 -4.56 -0.04
C ALA A 43 6.10 -3.33 -0.52
N LEU A 44 7.38 -3.24 -0.17
CA LEU A 44 8.25 -2.12 -0.55
C LEU A 44 8.53 -2.11 -2.05
N PHE A 45 8.87 -3.26 -2.65
CA PHE A 45 9.12 -3.34 -4.09
C PHE A 45 7.87 -2.98 -4.90
N HIS A 46 6.70 -3.51 -4.53
CA HIS A 46 5.45 -3.22 -5.22
C HIS A 46 5.07 -1.75 -5.09
N GLY A 47 5.07 -1.20 -3.87
CA GLY A 47 4.72 0.18 -3.59
C GLY A 47 5.64 1.17 -4.32
N PHE A 48 6.96 0.99 -4.22
CA PHE A 48 7.91 1.91 -4.85
C PHE A 48 7.93 1.79 -6.37
N SER A 49 7.75 0.58 -6.93
CA SER A 49 7.61 0.43 -8.38
C SER A 49 6.39 1.22 -8.89
N LYS A 50 5.24 1.11 -8.21
CA LYS A 50 4.06 1.91 -8.53
C LYS A 50 4.28 3.40 -8.36
N MET A 51 5.00 3.84 -7.33
CA MET A 51 5.39 5.25 -7.18
C MET A 51 6.19 5.75 -8.40
N LEU A 52 7.17 4.99 -8.89
CA LEU A 52 7.96 5.39 -10.05
C LEU A 52 7.09 5.49 -11.32
N ILE A 53 6.16 4.55 -11.50
CA ILE A 53 5.17 4.58 -12.59
C ILE A 53 4.27 5.81 -12.48
N ALA A 54 3.69 6.05 -11.30
CA ALA A 54 2.81 7.17 -11.03
C ALA A 54 3.50 8.52 -11.26
N LEU A 55 4.81 8.60 -11.00
CA LEU A 55 5.65 9.77 -11.25
C LEU A 55 6.05 9.95 -12.71
N GLY A 56 5.74 8.97 -13.58
CA GLY A 56 6.17 8.96 -14.98
C GLY A 56 7.67 8.79 -15.14
N ARG A 57 8.28 7.94 -14.30
CA ARG A 57 9.73 7.64 -14.28
C ARG A 57 10.05 6.21 -14.72
N GLU A 58 9.12 5.56 -15.42
CA GLU A 58 9.40 4.29 -16.11
C GLU A 58 10.47 4.52 -17.19
N PRO A 59 11.47 3.62 -17.32
CA PRO A 59 12.35 3.60 -18.48
C PRO A 59 11.56 3.39 -19.78
N GLU A 60 11.86 4.17 -20.82
CA GLU A 60 11.14 4.11 -22.12
C GLU A 60 11.22 2.73 -22.79
N GLU A 61 12.29 1.97 -22.52
CA GLU A 61 12.58 0.67 -23.12
C GLU A 61 11.98 -0.53 -22.33
N MET A 62 11.21 -0.28 -21.27
CA MET A 62 10.67 -1.37 -20.44
C MET A 62 9.46 -2.02 -21.12
N GLU A 63 9.52 -3.34 -21.35
CA GLU A 63 8.36 -4.12 -21.83
C GLU A 63 7.18 -3.96 -20.87
N THR A 64 6.02 -3.62 -21.43
CA THR A 64 4.81 -3.42 -20.63
C THR A 64 3.99 -4.71 -20.58
N THR A 65 3.81 -5.23 -19.37
CA THR A 65 2.85 -6.32 -19.13
C THR A 65 1.50 -5.72 -18.78
N ILE A 66 0.47 -6.04 -19.56
CA ILE A 66 -0.92 -5.72 -19.23
C ILE A 66 -1.40 -6.78 -18.24
N VAL A 67 -1.61 -6.35 -17.00
CA VAL A 67 -2.17 -7.18 -15.94
C VAL A 67 -3.64 -6.76 -15.77
N PRO A 68 -4.60 -7.70 -15.73
CA PRO A 68 -5.99 -7.38 -15.42
C PRO A 68 -6.06 -6.62 -14.09
N THR A 69 -6.91 -5.60 -14.05
CA THR A 69 -7.20 -4.87 -12.81
C THR A 69 -7.57 -5.89 -11.72
N PRO A 70 -6.85 -5.91 -10.58
CA PRO A 70 -7.21 -6.77 -9.46
C PRO A 70 -8.68 -6.56 -9.10
N GLN A 71 -9.42 -7.65 -8.92
CA GLN A 71 -10.80 -7.55 -8.47
C GLN A 71 -10.84 -7.10 -7.02
N PHE A 72 -11.86 -6.32 -6.65
CA PHE A 72 -12.14 -6.04 -5.24
C PHE A 72 -12.26 -7.36 -4.48
N PRO A 73 -11.78 -7.44 -3.24
CA PRO A 73 -11.96 -8.65 -2.44
C PRO A 73 -13.45 -9.01 -2.35
N ASP A 74 -13.81 -10.25 -2.65
CA ASP A 74 -15.20 -10.74 -2.60
C ASP A 74 -15.78 -10.78 -1.16
N SER A 75 -14.93 -10.61 -0.14
CA SER A 75 -15.35 -10.58 1.26
C SER A 75 -14.45 -9.67 2.10
N PRO A 76 -15.01 -8.77 2.93
CA PRO A 76 -14.23 -7.97 3.86
C PRO A 76 -13.58 -8.88 4.93
N VAL A 77 -12.32 -8.61 5.26
CA VAL A 77 -11.62 -9.33 6.34
C VAL A 77 -12.22 -8.88 7.66
N SER A 78 -12.84 -9.80 8.40
CA SER A 78 -13.32 -9.56 9.76
C SER A 78 -12.25 -10.01 10.75
N SER A 79 -11.57 -9.06 11.41
CA SER A 79 -10.76 -9.35 12.58
C SER A 79 -11.03 -8.33 13.68
N ALA A 80 -11.45 -8.84 14.84
CA ALA A 80 -11.58 -8.12 16.08
C ALA A 80 -10.19 -7.94 16.69
N ASP A 81 -9.52 -6.85 16.32
CA ASP A 81 -8.46 -6.17 17.08
C ASP A 81 -8.19 -4.84 16.34
N LEU A 82 -9.05 -3.85 16.62
CA LEU A 82 -9.18 -2.64 15.82
C LEU A 82 -8.54 -1.45 16.52
N PHE A 83 -7.22 -1.36 16.43
CA PHE A 83 -6.49 -0.10 16.57
C PHE A 83 -5.52 0.00 15.40
N GLY A 84 -5.51 1.14 14.69
CA GLY A 84 -4.83 1.37 13.40
C GLY A 84 -3.29 1.35 13.41
N ASN A 85 -2.68 0.55 14.28
CA ASN A 85 -1.26 0.30 14.35
C ASN A 85 -0.95 -1.11 13.82
N PHE A 86 -0.27 -1.19 12.68
CA PHE A 86 0.13 -2.45 12.03
C PHE A 86 1.37 -3.10 12.66
N SER A 87 1.68 -2.79 13.93
CA SER A 87 2.88 -3.30 14.61
C SER A 87 2.93 -4.82 14.74
N HIS A 88 1.79 -5.50 14.77
CA HIS A 88 1.73 -6.96 14.82
C HIS A 88 2.30 -7.63 13.57
N LEU A 89 2.34 -6.93 12.42
CA LEU A 89 2.96 -7.46 11.20
C LEU A 89 4.47 -7.63 11.32
N PHE A 90 5.08 -7.01 12.33
CA PHE A 90 6.52 -7.01 12.55
C PHE A 90 6.96 -7.79 13.78
N THR A 91 6.06 -8.55 14.42
CA THR A 91 6.37 -9.31 15.64
C THR A 91 7.52 -10.31 15.42
N ASP A 92 7.56 -10.97 14.26
CA ASP A 92 8.62 -11.91 13.91
C ASP A 92 9.88 -11.24 13.33
N ILE A 93 9.83 -9.93 13.02
CA ILE A 93 10.91 -9.13 12.42
C ILE A 93 11.04 -7.75 13.11
N PRO A 94 11.30 -7.69 14.43
CA PRO A 94 11.19 -6.47 15.22
C PRO A 94 12.13 -5.34 14.76
N ASP A 95 13.33 -5.68 14.29
CA ASP A 95 14.29 -4.70 13.77
C ASP A 95 13.76 -3.99 12.51
N ILE A 96 13.04 -4.73 11.65
CA ILE A 96 12.36 -4.15 10.48
C ILE A 96 11.18 -3.30 10.94
N GLY A 97 10.42 -3.74 11.94
CA GLY A 97 9.33 -2.95 12.54
C GLY A 97 9.80 -1.59 13.08
N ILE A 98 10.97 -1.54 13.73
CA ILE A 98 11.57 -0.28 14.18
C ILE A 98 11.91 0.62 12.98
N ARG A 99 12.53 0.07 11.94
CA ARG A 99 12.87 0.83 10.72
C ARG A 99 11.63 1.32 9.99
N TRP A 100 10.57 0.51 9.95
CA TRP A 100 9.27 0.89 9.40
C TRP A 100 8.69 2.08 10.13
N ARG A 101 8.69 2.05 11.47
CA ARG A 101 8.21 3.19 12.28
C ARG A 101 9.03 4.45 12.01
N ILE A 102 10.36 4.36 11.97
CA ILE A 102 11.23 5.49 11.62
C ILE A 102 10.86 6.06 10.24
N LEU A 103 10.57 5.19 9.27
CA LEU A 103 10.18 5.60 7.92
C LEU A 103 8.79 6.28 7.89
N GLU A 104 7.80 5.74 8.61
CA GLU A 104 6.46 6.34 8.71
C GLU A 104 6.52 7.69 9.45
N ASP A 105 7.27 7.79 10.55
CA ASP A 105 7.50 9.04 11.28
C ASP A 105 8.22 10.08 10.40
N ALA A 106 9.21 9.66 9.62
CA ALA A 106 9.89 10.53 8.67
C ALA A 106 8.94 11.01 7.56
N LEU A 107 8.06 10.16 7.05
CA LEU A 107 7.04 10.53 6.08
C LEU A 107 6.08 11.59 6.62
N LEU A 108 5.57 11.40 7.85
CA LEU A 108 4.64 12.33 8.49
C LEU A 108 5.31 13.66 8.82
N SER A 109 6.57 13.64 9.26
CA SER A 109 7.30 14.86 9.63
C SER A 109 7.68 15.78 8.46
N ILE A 110 7.52 15.36 7.20
CA ILE A 110 7.70 16.24 6.02
C ILE A 110 6.69 17.39 6.04
N GLY A 111 5.43 17.14 6.44
CA GLY A 111 4.42 18.18 6.66
C GLY A 111 3.97 19.01 5.44
N LEU A 112 4.28 18.60 4.21
CA LEU A 112 3.85 19.30 2.98
C LEU A 112 2.43 18.91 2.54
N VAL A 113 2.02 17.69 2.87
CA VAL A 113 0.67 17.17 2.69
C VAL A 113 0.01 17.12 4.07
N PRO A 114 -1.21 17.68 4.25
CA PRO A 114 -1.91 17.66 5.53
C PRO A 114 -2.17 16.22 6.02
N ASP A 115 -2.08 16.01 7.34
CA ASP A 115 -2.35 14.71 7.97
C ASP A 115 -3.74 14.17 7.60
N SER A 116 -4.75 15.04 7.52
CA SER A 116 -6.10 14.67 7.07
C SER A 116 -6.14 14.09 5.65
N ALA A 117 -5.28 14.57 4.74
CA ALA A 117 -5.17 14.04 3.39
C ALA A 117 -4.46 12.69 3.39
N LEU A 118 -3.41 12.52 4.19
CA LEU A 118 -2.71 11.23 4.35
C LEU A 118 -3.61 10.17 5.01
N SER A 119 -4.35 10.55 6.05
CA SER A 119 -5.38 9.75 6.71
C SER A 119 -6.47 9.32 5.72
N LEU A 120 -6.95 10.23 4.88
CA LEU A 120 -7.93 9.91 3.82
C LEU A 120 -7.39 8.89 2.81
N LEU A 121 -6.13 9.04 2.37
CA LEU A 121 -5.49 8.08 1.47
C LEU A 121 -5.39 6.70 2.11
N LYS A 122 -4.90 6.62 3.35
CA LYS A 122 -4.78 5.36 4.10
C LYS A 122 -6.14 4.70 4.30
N GLN A 123 -7.15 5.46 4.72
CA GLN A 123 -8.53 4.99 4.87
C GLN A 123 -9.08 4.48 3.54
N ARG A 124 -8.88 5.23 2.45
CA ARG A 124 -9.39 4.83 1.14
C ARG A 124 -8.75 3.54 0.68
N ILE A 125 -7.42 3.42 0.71
CA ILE A 125 -6.69 2.21 0.32
C ILE A 125 -7.13 1.03 1.19
N SER A 126 -7.29 1.23 2.50
CA SER A 126 -7.78 0.19 3.41
C SER A 126 -9.16 -0.33 3.01
N GLY A 127 -10.09 0.57 2.69
CA GLY A 127 -11.42 0.21 2.20
C GLY A 127 -11.39 -0.50 0.85
N LEU A 128 -10.49 -0.12 -0.06
CA LEU A 128 -10.32 -0.79 -1.35
C LEU A 128 -9.79 -2.22 -1.20
N LEU A 129 -8.95 -2.47 -0.21
CA LEU A 129 -8.35 -3.77 0.09
C LEU A 129 -9.16 -4.59 1.10
N GLY A 130 -10.31 -4.10 1.56
CA GLY A 130 -11.15 -4.80 2.52
C GLY A 130 -10.52 -4.97 3.92
N VAL A 131 -9.54 -4.12 4.25
CA VAL A 131 -8.88 -4.09 5.55
C VAL A 131 -9.62 -3.11 6.47
N PRO A 132 -10.04 -3.52 7.68
CA PRO A 132 -10.62 -2.61 8.66
C PRO A 132 -9.60 -1.57 9.13
N TYR A 133 -9.89 -0.29 8.93
CA TYR A 133 -9.09 0.81 9.45
C TYR A 133 -9.99 1.91 9.98
N VAL A 134 -9.85 2.23 11.27
CA VAL A 134 -10.64 3.26 11.95
C VAL A 134 -9.77 4.51 12.07
N VAL A 135 -10.27 5.60 11.49
CA VAL A 135 -9.69 6.95 11.67
C VAL A 135 -10.24 7.51 12.98
N THR A 136 -9.39 8.00 13.87
CA THR A 136 -9.83 8.79 15.03
C THR A 136 -10.45 10.11 14.55
N GLU A 137 -11.66 10.41 15.01
CA GLU A 137 -12.64 11.40 14.50
C GLU A 137 -12.16 12.86 14.31
N GLN A 138 -10.90 13.20 14.59
CA GLN A 138 -10.45 14.60 14.69
C GLN A 138 -10.07 15.30 13.37
N GLU A 139 -10.04 14.62 12.22
CA GLU A 139 -9.35 15.15 11.03
C GLU A 139 -10.20 15.40 9.77
N THR A 140 -11.52 15.25 9.81
CA THR A 140 -12.36 15.66 8.67
C THR A 140 -12.73 17.14 8.76
N SER A 141 -11.73 18.03 8.71
CA SER A 141 -11.98 19.33 8.10
C SER A 141 -12.30 19.09 6.62
N ALA A 142 -13.22 19.86 6.03
CA ALA A 142 -13.67 19.66 4.66
C ALA A 142 -12.51 19.92 3.67
N LEU A 143 -11.71 18.90 3.39
CA LEU A 143 -10.71 18.92 2.33
C LEU A 143 -11.44 19.22 1.01
N GLU A 144 -11.05 20.28 0.31
CA GLU A 144 -11.68 20.67 -0.95
C GLU A 144 -11.35 19.69 -2.09
N ASN A 145 -10.26 18.93 -1.94
CA ASN A 145 -9.71 18.02 -2.95
C ASN A 145 -9.96 16.53 -2.66
N VAL A 146 -11.01 16.20 -1.89
CA VAL A 146 -11.34 14.81 -1.50
C VAL A 146 -11.50 13.87 -2.70
N ASP A 147 -12.17 14.33 -3.76
CA ASP A 147 -12.45 13.48 -4.92
C ASP A 147 -11.17 13.16 -5.71
N LEU A 148 -10.26 14.11 -5.83
CA LEU A 148 -8.93 13.90 -6.40
C LEU A 148 -8.15 12.86 -5.57
N LEU A 149 -8.11 13.00 -4.24
CA LEU A 149 -7.41 12.08 -3.35
C LEU A 149 -8.01 10.66 -3.37
N ARG A 150 -9.34 10.54 -3.46
CA ARG A 150 -10.01 9.23 -3.61
C ARG A 150 -9.75 8.59 -4.97
N SER A 151 -9.71 9.38 -6.03
CA SER A 151 -9.43 8.91 -7.38
C SER A 151 -7.96 8.45 -7.51
N VAL A 152 -7.01 9.28 -7.07
CA VAL A 152 -5.58 8.95 -7.18
C VAL A 152 -5.20 7.73 -6.33
N SER A 153 -5.78 7.57 -5.14
CA SER A 153 -5.54 6.37 -4.32
C SER A 153 -6.12 5.11 -4.96
N ALA A 154 -7.31 5.16 -5.56
CA ALA A 154 -7.87 4.03 -6.29
C ALA A 154 -7.03 3.65 -7.51
N ASN A 155 -6.61 4.64 -8.29
CA ASN A 155 -5.70 4.43 -9.41
C ASN A 155 -4.37 3.86 -8.92
N PHE A 156 -3.78 4.38 -7.84
CA PHE A 156 -2.53 3.86 -7.31
C PHE A 156 -2.62 2.36 -6.92
N VAL A 157 -3.76 1.92 -6.37
CA VAL A 157 -3.96 0.52 -5.97
C VAL A 157 -4.16 -0.40 -7.18
N PHE A 158 -5.00 0.00 -8.14
CA PHE A 158 -5.52 -0.91 -9.17
C PHE A 158 -5.13 -0.57 -10.61
N ASP A 159 -4.82 0.69 -10.91
CA ASP A 159 -4.45 1.17 -12.24
C ASP A 159 -3.52 2.38 -12.16
N VAL A 160 -2.29 2.14 -11.73
CA VAL A 160 -1.33 3.22 -11.43
C VAL A 160 -1.00 4.06 -12.66
N ARG A 161 -1.17 3.51 -13.87
CA ARG A 161 -0.93 4.21 -15.14
C ARG A 161 -2.00 5.24 -15.46
N SER A 162 -3.18 5.16 -14.85
CA SER A 162 -4.18 6.21 -14.91
C SER A 162 -3.80 7.48 -14.12
N ILE A 163 -2.68 7.47 -13.38
CA ILE A 163 -2.11 8.69 -12.80
C ILE A 163 -1.32 9.44 -13.89
N THR A 164 -2.01 10.34 -14.58
CA THR A 164 -1.47 11.07 -15.74
C THR A 164 -0.60 12.27 -15.36
N SER A 165 0.03 12.90 -16.36
CA SER A 165 0.75 14.17 -16.19
C SER A 165 -0.17 15.32 -15.74
N ALA A 166 -1.47 15.27 -16.09
CA ALA A 166 -2.47 16.21 -15.62
C ALA A 166 -2.76 16.01 -14.14
N THR A 167 -3.02 14.78 -13.70
CA THR A 167 -3.20 14.44 -12.27
C THR A 167 -1.99 14.86 -11.44
N ARG A 168 -0.77 14.60 -11.91
CA ARG A 168 0.47 15.07 -11.25
C ARG A 168 0.56 16.59 -11.18
N ARG A 169 0.06 17.31 -12.18
CA ARG A 169 0.06 18.79 -12.19
C ARG A 169 -0.89 19.32 -11.13
N GLU A 170 -2.10 18.79 -11.07
CA GLU A 170 -3.12 19.17 -10.08
C GLU A 170 -2.62 18.95 -8.65
N ILE A 171 -2.00 17.79 -8.37
CA ILE A 171 -1.40 17.53 -7.04
C ILE A 171 -0.26 18.50 -6.73
N ARG A 172 0.57 18.87 -7.72
CA ARG A 172 1.65 19.86 -7.53
C ARG A 172 1.13 21.27 -7.31
N GLU A 173 0.00 21.62 -7.91
CA GLU A 173 -0.64 22.91 -7.67
C GLU A 173 -1.15 23.01 -6.23
N LEU A 174 -1.55 21.89 -5.63
CA LEU A 174 -2.01 21.81 -4.23
C LEU A 174 -0.86 21.74 -3.21
N TYR A 175 0.16 20.90 -3.46
CA TYR A 175 1.16 20.54 -2.45
C TYR A 175 2.62 20.76 -2.90
N GLY A 176 2.84 21.29 -4.10
CA GLY A 176 4.17 21.43 -4.69
C GLY A 176 4.79 20.11 -5.15
N SER A 177 6.00 20.19 -5.71
CA SER A 177 6.73 19.01 -6.22
C SER A 177 7.13 18.04 -5.12
N GLU A 178 7.56 18.56 -3.96
CA GLU A 178 7.93 17.74 -2.80
C GLU A 178 6.71 17.14 -2.12
N GLY A 179 5.57 17.84 -2.08
CA GLY A 179 4.31 17.28 -1.60
C GLY A 179 3.75 16.20 -2.51
N LEU A 180 3.91 16.31 -3.84
CA LEU A 180 3.63 15.20 -4.76
C LEU A 180 4.47 13.96 -4.40
N LEU A 181 5.76 14.14 -4.10
CA LEU A 181 6.63 13.04 -3.70
C LEU A 181 6.18 12.43 -2.37
N GLN A 182 5.89 13.26 -1.36
CA GLN A 182 5.38 12.80 -0.06
C GLN A 182 4.08 11.99 -0.24
N LEU A 183 3.15 12.48 -1.06
CA LEU A 183 1.87 11.82 -1.33
C LEU A 183 2.07 10.46 -2.02
N MET A 184 2.96 10.38 -3.01
CA MET A 184 3.25 9.11 -3.70
C MET A 184 4.00 8.12 -2.80
N LEU A 185 4.90 8.61 -1.95
CA LEU A 185 5.58 7.82 -0.93
C LEU A 185 4.58 7.26 0.09
N ALA A 186 3.65 8.08 0.57
CA ALA A 186 2.60 7.64 1.48
C ALA A 186 1.74 6.52 0.88
N MET A 187 1.25 6.69 -0.36
CA MET A 187 0.46 5.65 -1.03
C MET A 187 1.27 4.36 -1.24
N ALA A 188 2.56 4.45 -1.57
CA ALA A 188 3.43 3.29 -1.70
C ALA A 188 3.54 2.49 -0.40
N LEU A 189 3.75 3.17 0.73
CA LEU A 189 3.86 2.52 2.04
C LEU A 189 2.50 1.97 2.50
N TYR A 190 1.42 2.73 2.35
CA TYR A 190 0.08 2.31 2.77
C TYR A 190 -0.41 1.11 1.99
N ASP A 191 -0.30 1.11 0.65
CA ASP A 191 -0.67 -0.03 -0.18
C ASP A 191 0.17 -1.27 0.18
N GLY A 192 1.47 -1.12 0.43
CA GLY A 192 2.34 -2.21 0.85
C GLY A 192 1.92 -2.85 2.18
N VAL A 193 1.78 -2.04 3.24
CA VAL A 193 1.45 -2.57 4.59
C VAL A 193 0.03 -3.13 4.64
N LEU A 194 -0.93 -2.51 3.94
CA LEU A 194 -2.30 -3.00 3.88
C LEU A 194 -2.40 -4.29 3.06
N ARG A 195 -1.54 -4.48 2.04
CA ARG A 195 -1.43 -5.77 1.36
C ARG A 195 -0.84 -6.85 2.25
N MET A 196 0.16 -6.53 3.08
CA MET A 196 0.64 -7.48 4.09
C MET A 196 -0.48 -7.88 5.06
N GLU A 197 -1.28 -6.90 5.49
CA GLU A 197 -2.41 -7.10 6.40
C GLU A 197 -3.49 -8.01 5.80
N VAL A 198 -3.90 -7.77 4.55
CA VAL A 198 -4.95 -8.58 3.90
C VAL A 198 -4.46 -9.97 3.49
N THR A 199 -3.15 -10.11 3.22
CA THR A 199 -2.51 -11.36 2.77
C THR A 199 -2.04 -12.23 3.94
N LYS A 200 -2.44 -11.88 5.17
CA LYS A 200 -2.00 -12.54 6.41
C LYS A 200 -2.03 -14.07 6.34
N LEU A 201 -0.94 -14.64 6.84
CA LEU A 201 -0.78 -16.05 7.22
C LEU A 201 -1.40 -16.33 8.58
#